data_AF-A0A836TEH5-F1
#
_entry.id   AF-A0A836TEH5-F1
#
_cell.length_a   1.000
_cell.length_b   1.000
_cell.length_c   1.000
_cell.angle_alpha   90.00
_cell.angle_beta   90.00
_cell.angle_gamma   90.00
#
_symmetry.space_group_name_H-M   'P 1'
#
loop_
_entity.id
_entity.type
_entity.pdbx_description
1 polymer ?
#
loop_
_entity_poly.entity_id
_entity_poly.type
_entity_poly.pdbx_seq_one_letter_code
_entity_poly.pdbx_strand_id
1 'polypeptide(L)' 'MQTVILCGGIGTRLAEETGSRPKPMVEIGGMPILWHIMKIY' A
#
# COMPACT_ATOMS: atom_id res chain seq x y z
N MET A 1 11.47 16.39 8.89
CA MET A 1 12.03 15.71 7.69
C MET A 1 10.86 15.40 6.77
N GLN A 2 10.97 15.57 5.46
CA GLN A 2 9.92 15.13 4.53
C GLN A 2 10.21 13.70 4.08
N THR A 3 9.16 12.88 3.98
CA THR A 3 9.24 11.49 3.54
C THR A 3 8.47 11.32 2.24
N VAL A 4 9.07 10.63 1.27
CA VAL A 4 8.43 10.28 -0.01
C VAL A 4 8.15 8.79 -0.02
N ILE A 5 6.89 8.41 -0.27
CA ILE A 5 6.45 7.01 -0.35
C ILE A 5 6.02 6.71 -1.79
N LEU A 6 6.65 5.72 -2.42
CA LEU A 6 6.35 5.34 -3.80
C LEU A 6 5.20 4.34 -3.86
N CYS A 7 4.11 4.74 -4.53
CA CYS A 7 2.86 3.99 -4.61
C CYS A 7 2.47 3.55 -6.04
N GLY A 8 3.33 3.76 -7.03
CA GLY A 8 3.01 3.56 -8.46
C GLY A 8 3.29 2.17 -9.06
N GLY A 9 3.70 1.19 -8.25
CA GLY A 9 3.97 -0.17 -8.75
C GLY A 9 2.69 -0.96 -9.06
N ILE A 10 2.68 -1.72 -10.16
CA ILE A 10 1.51 -2.47 -10.66
C ILE A 10 1.05 -3.57 -9.68
N GLY A 11 1.95 -4.14 -8.89
CA GLY A 11 1.56 -5.13 -7.86
C GLY A 11 1.39 -6.56 -8.37
N THR A 12 2.04 -6.95 -9.46
CA THR A 12 1.86 -8.27 -10.14
C THR A 12 2.03 -9.52 -9.27
N ARG A 13 2.79 -9.45 -8.17
CA ARG A 13 2.96 -10.57 -7.22
C ARG A 13 1.80 -10.75 -6.23
N LEU A 14 0.88 -9.79 -6.17
CA LEU A 14 -0.31 -9.81 -5.32
C LEU A 14 -1.56 -9.50 -6.16
N ALA A 15 -1.62 -10.07 -7.37
CA ALA A 15 -2.59 -9.71 -8.40
C ALA A 15 -4.05 -9.87 -7.96
N GLU A 16 -4.34 -10.86 -7.10
CA GLU A 16 -5.68 -11.13 -6.55
C GLU A 16 -6.26 -9.89 -5.85
N GLU A 17 -5.45 -9.22 -5.04
CA GLU A 17 -5.83 -7.99 -4.35
C GLU A 17 -5.66 -6.77 -5.27
N THR A 18 -4.57 -6.75 -6.05
CA THR A 18 -4.19 -5.55 -6.78
C THR A 18 -4.94 -5.31 -8.09
N GLY A 19 -5.74 -6.27 -8.53
CA GLY A 19 -6.65 -6.11 -9.67
C GLY A 19 -7.83 -5.18 -9.39
N SER A 20 -8.24 -5.06 -8.12
CA SER A 20 -9.36 -4.22 -7.69
C SER A 20 -8.95 -2.89 -7.07
N ARG A 21 -7.74 -2.83 -6.47
CA ARG A 21 -7.20 -1.65 -5.78
C ARG A 21 -5.68 -1.61 -5.87
N PRO A 22 -5.02 -0.45 -5.79
CA PRO A 22 -3.56 -0.39 -5.73
C PRO A 22 -3.00 -1.16 -4.52
N LYS A 23 -1.82 -1.78 -4.66
CA LYS A 23 -1.14 -2.50 -3.55
C LYS A 23 -1.06 -1.70 -2.24
N PRO A 24 -0.73 -0.39 -2.23
CA PRO A 24 -0.69 0.39 -1.00
C PRO A 24 -2.02 0.48 -0.24
N MET A 25 -3.13 0.22 -0.94
CA MET A 25 -4.50 0.26 -0.40
C MET A 25 -5.04 -1.11 0.04
N VAL A 26 -4.24 -2.17 -0.09
CA VAL A 26 -4.57 -3.49 0.46
C VAL A 26 -4.56 -3.41 1.98
N GLU A 27 -5.55 -4.04 2.63
CA GLU A 27 -5.76 -3.92 4.06
C GLU A 27 -5.02 -4.99 4.85
N ILE A 28 -4.45 -4.60 5.99
CA ILE A 28 -3.92 -5.48 7.02
C ILE A 28 -4.56 -5.04 8.34
N GLY A 29 -5.32 -5.94 8.97
CA GLY A 29 -6.05 -5.61 10.21
C GLY A 29 -7.09 -4.49 10.02
N GLY A 30 -7.74 -4.43 8.85
CA GLY A 30 -8.77 -3.44 8.53
C GLY A 30 -8.25 -2.04 8.16
N MET A 31 -6.93 -1.85 8.07
CA MET A 31 -6.32 -0.58 7.66
C MET A 31 -5.35 -0.78 6.48
N PRO A 32 -5.24 0.17 5.54
CA PRO A 32 -4.34 0.05 4.39
C PRO A 32 -2.86 -0.11 4.77
N ILE A 33 -2.08 -0.85 3.98
CA ILE A 33 -0.61 -0.93 4.10
C ILE A 33 0.01 0.47 4.17
N LEU A 34 -0.42 1.40 3.32
CA LEU A 34 0.08 2.78 3.32
C LEU A 34 -0.14 3.47 4.68
N TRP A 35 -1.28 3.23 5.33
CA TRP A 35 -1.57 3.80 6.65
C TRP A 35 -0.55 3.31 7.69
N HIS A 36 -0.23 2.02 7.68
CA HIS A 36 0.78 1.45 8.58
C HIS A 36 2.17 2.06 8.34
N ILE A 37 2.57 2.26 7.08
CA ILE A 37 3.85 2.92 6.73
C ILE A 37 3.86 4.38 7.19
N MET A 38 2.76 5.12 7.00
CA MET A 38 2.62 6.50 7.45
C MET A 38 2.62 6.65 8.98
N LYS A 39 2.42 5.57 9.74
CA LYS A 39 2.52 5.58 11.20
C LYS A 39 3.95 5.35 11.72
N ILE A 40 4.87 4.91 10.84
CA ILE A 40 6.29 4.72 11.16
C ILE A 40 7.07 6.05 11.05
N TYR A 41 6.70 6.86 10.07
CA TYR A 41 7.33 8.16 9.76
C TYR A 41 6.53 9.33 10.33
#